data_AF-A0A7V7ARJ5-F1
#
_entry.id   AF-A0A7V7ARJ5-F1
#
_cell.length_a   1.000
_cell.length_b   1.000
_cell.length_c   1.000
_cell.angle_alpha   90.00
_cell.angle_beta   90.00
_cell.angle_gamma   90.00
#
_symmetry.space_group_name_H-M   'P 1'
#
loop_
_entity.id
_entity.type
_entity.pdbx_description
1 polymer ?
#
loop_
_entity_poly.entity_id
_entity_poly.type
_entity_poly.pdbx_seq_one_letter_code
_entity_poly.pdbx_strand_id
1 'polypeptide(L)'
;MREELKTIIAAFLALFVVLSPAVHNMAQKPQITVPETTKTEIQPVEEVSLVGQQAPSLEMEYLNGEKVTLENFRGKTLVLYIWSTWNPPSPRGIWFINRLHEENEHPDLVVLAANMGFRDHPEVIERFLRRRNFELPVALCTGDAMTQLNIRTVPAVFIIDKKGLVQYQDTGLINEKEFGRILEEILYPEQQTTGT
;
A
#
# COMPACT_ATOMS: atom_id res chain seq x y z
N MET A 1 -73.09 44.13 35.20
CA MET A 1 -72.90 42.67 35.33
C MET A 1 -72.33 42.03 34.05
N ARG A 2 -71.46 42.74 33.30
CA ARG A 2 -70.86 42.26 32.04
C ARG A 2 -69.32 42.26 32.04
N GLU A 3 -68.72 42.54 33.20
CA GLU A 3 -67.26 42.49 33.38
C GLU A 3 -66.78 41.25 34.17
N GLU A 4 -67.67 40.49 34.80
CA GLU A 4 -67.36 39.19 35.44
C GLU A 4 -67.30 38.02 34.42
N LEU A 5 -67.78 38.23 33.19
CA LEU A 5 -67.85 37.19 32.15
C LEU A 5 -66.54 37.05 31.36
N LYS A 6 -65.65 38.05 31.41
CA LYS A 6 -64.36 38.01 30.71
C LYS A 6 -63.30 37.21 31.48
N THR A 7 -63.41 37.12 32.80
CA THR A 7 -62.41 36.45 33.64
C THR A 7 -62.56 34.92 33.64
N ILE A 8 -63.74 34.38 33.36
CA ILE A 8 -63.99 32.92 33.34
C ILE A 8 -63.55 32.27 32.02
N ILE A 9 -63.54 33.01 30.91
CA ILE A 9 -63.02 32.50 29.62
C ILE A 9 -61.49 32.34 29.66
N ALA A 10 -60.81 33.05 30.56
CA ALA A 10 -59.37 32.92 30.78
C ALA A 10 -58.95 31.64 31.53
N ALA A 11 -59.88 30.86 32.09
CA ALA A 11 -59.54 29.72 32.96
C ALA A 11 -59.85 28.33 32.38
N PHE A 12 -60.51 28.21 31.21
CA PHE A 12 -60.90 26.91 30.62
C PHE A 12 -60.30 26.60 29.25
N LEU A 13 -59.21 27.28 28.86
CA LEU A 13 -58.30 26.81 27.80
C LEU A 13 -57.14 26.00 28.40
N ALA A 14 -57.48 25.17 29.37
CA ALA A 14 -56.57 24.26 30.07
C ALA A 14 -57.18 22.86 30.14
N LEU A 15 -57.60 22.26 29.02
CA LEU A 15 -57.71 20.80 28.93
C LEU A 15 -57.79 20.29 27.47
N PHE A 16 -56.67 19.76 26.98
CA PHE A 16 -56.53 18.59 26.09
C PHE A 16 -57.57 18.32 24.99
N VAL A 17 -57.17 18.51 23.73
CA VAL A 17 -57.31 17.47 22.70
C VAL A 17 -55.99 17.36 21.93
N VAL A 18 -55.34 16.21 22.13
CA VAL A 18 -54.17 15.75 21.39
C VAL A 18 -54.60 15.38 19.97
N LEU A 19 -54.06 16.05 18.96
CA LEU A 19 -54.02 15.60 17.58
C LEU A 19 -52.57 15.75 17.07
N SER A 20 -51.81 14.67 17.30
CA SER A 20 -50.57 14.21 16.66
C SER A 20 -49.58 15.24 16.07
N PRO A 21 -48.42 15.48 16.72
CA PRO A 21 -47.26 16.12 16.09
C PRO A 21 -46.40 15.08 15.34
N ALA A 22 -46.98 14.35 14.37
CA ALA A 22 -46.22 13.38 13.58
C ALA A 22 -45.67 13.95 12.25
N VAL A 23 -45.86 15.24 11.94
CA VAL A 23 -45.56 15.75 10.58
C VAL A 23 -44.81 17.09 10.55
N HIS A 24 -44.25 17.57 11.66
CA HIS A 24 -43.50 18.83 11.60
C HIS A 24 -42.19 18.80 12.39
N ASN A 25 -41.29 17.88 12.03
CA ASN A 25 -39.88 18.07 12.33
C ASN A 25 -38.96 17.28 11.37
N MET A 26 -39.05 17.57 10.06
CA MET A 26 -38.00 17.23 9.10
C MET A 26 -37.13 18.47 8.89
N ALA A 27 -36.06 18.66 9.70
CA ALA A 27 -34.87 19.44 9.34
C ALA A 27 -33.80 19.57 10.45
N GLN A 28 -33.72 18.69 11.46
CA GLN A 28 -32.59 18.72 12.39
C GLN A 28 -31.93 17.35 12.52
N LYS A 29 -30.80 17.22 11.82
CA LYS A 29 -29.83 16.12 11.93
C LYS A 29 -29.27 16.12 13.37
N PRO A 30 -29.27 14.99 14.11
CA PRO A 30 -28.81 14.98 15.49
C PRO A 30 -27.30 15.26 15.55
N GLN A 31 -26.89 16.25 16.33
CA GLN A 31 -25.51 16.41 16.76
C GLN A 31 -25.27 15.47 17.94
N ILE A 32 -24.49 14.42 17.71
CA ILE A 32 -23.97 13.57 18.79
C ILE A 32 -22.83 14.34 19.45
N THR A 33 -23.05 14.81 20.67
CA THR A 33 -21.99 15.39 21.51
C THR A 33 -21.14 14.26 22.08
N VAL A 34 -19.90 14.13 21.58
CA VAL A 34 -18.88 13.21 22.12
C VAL A 34 -18.11 13.96 23.22
N PRO A 35 -17.91 13.38 24.41
CA PRO A 35 -17.18 14.03 25.49
C PRO A 35 -15.70 14.19 25.12
N GLU A 36 -15.15 15.38 25.34
CA GLU A 36 -13.70 15.66 25.26
C GLU A 36 -12.94 14.71 26.20
N THR A 37 -12.38 13.66 25.63
CA THR A 37 -11.39 12.81 26.30
C THR A 37 -10.07 13.08 25.60
N THR A 38 -9.11 13.59 26.36
CA THR A 38 -7.67 13.71 26.15
C THR A 38 -7.18 13.26 24.77
N LYS A 39 -6.67 14.22 23.98
CA LYS A 39 -5.87 13.96 22.77
C LYS A 39 -4.65 13.10 23.14
N THR A 40 -4.81 11.78 23.11
CA THR A 40 -3.68 10.91 22.77
C THR A 40 -3.44 11.16 21.30
N GLU A 41 -2.41 11.93 21.02
CA GLU A 41 -1.81 12.07 19.71
C GLU A 41 -1.49 10.66 19.18
N ILE A 42 -2.31 10.17 18.26
CA ILE A 42 -1.99 8.98 17.49
C ILE A 42 -0.84 9.40 16.58
N GLN A 43 0.39 9.27 17.06
CA GLN A 43 1.55 9.39 16.19
C GLN A 43 1.41 8.30 15.11
N PRO A 44 1.51 8.64 13.82
CA PRO A 44 1.65 7.63 12.78
C PRO A 44 2.84 6.75 13.17
N VAL A 45 2.61 5.46 13.36
CA VAL A 45 3.73 4.52 13.43
C VAL A 45 4.40 4.60 12.07
N GLU A 46 5.56 5.25 12.03
CA GLU A 46 6.35 5.51 10.83
C GLU A 46 6.66 4.17 10.13
N GLU A 47 6.60 4.15 8.80
CA GLU A 47 7.14 3.02 8.04
C GLU A 47 8.66 3.02 8.25
N VAL A 48 9.16 2.08 9.05
CA VAL A 48 10.59 2.00 9.32
C VAL A 48 11.28 1.38 8.11
N SER A 49 12.02 2.20 7.37
CA SER A 49 12.79 1.74 6.21
C SER A 49 13.73 0.59 6.59
N LEU A 50 13.78 -0.43 5.73
CA LEU A 50 14.69 -1.56 5.85
C LEU A 50 16.09 -1.24 5.29
N VAL A 51 16.33 -0.06 4.72
CA VAL A 51 17.65 0.32 4.19
C VAL A 51 18.73 0.18 5.26
N GLY A 52 19.82 -0.50 4.92
CA GLY A 52 20.92 -0.84 5.83
C GLY A 52 20.65 -2.05 6.73
N GLN A 53 19.49 -2.71 6.58
CA GLN A 53 19.14 -3.92 7.32
C GLN A 53 19.22 -5.15 6.41
N GLN A 54 19.35 -6.33 7.03
CA GLN A 54 19.24 -7.59 6.30
C GLN A 54 17.81 -7.77 5.81
N ALA A 55 17.65 -8.15 4.55
CA ALA A 55 16.34 -8.47 4.00
C ALA A 55 15.71 -9.62 4.83
N PRO A 56 14.45 -9.47 5.26
CA PRO A 56 13.75 -10.45 6.06
C PRO A 56 13.52 -11.74 5.27
N SER A 57 13.20 -12.84 5.94
CA SER A 57 12.72 -14.02 5.20
C SER A 57 11.40 -13.70 4.51
N LEU A 58 11.33 -14.04 3.23
CA LEU A 58 10.11 -13.95 2.42
C LEU A 58 10.05 -15.20 1.55
N GLU A 59 8.98 -15.96 1.73
CA GLU A 59 8.68 -17.14 0.92
C GLU A 59 7.73 -16.76 -0.21
N MET A 60 8.03 -17.28 -1.39
CA MET A 60 7.29 -17.05 -2.61
C MET A 60 7.23 -18.32 -3.45
N GLU A 61 6.36 -18.32 -4.44
CA GLU A 61 6.19 -19.39 -5.41
C GLU A 61 6.09 -18.80 -6.81
N TYR A 62 6.93 -19.25 -7.74
CA TYR A 62 6.81 -18.89 -9.14
C TYR A 62 5.48 -19.41 -9.71
N LEU A 63 5.04 -18.83 -10.84
CA LEU A 63 3.78 -19.22 -11.48
C LEU A 63 3.74 -20.69 -11.92
N ASN A 64 4.89 -21.35 -12.06
CA ASN A 64 5.01 -22.77 -12.37
C ASN A 64 4.96 -23.69 -11.13
N GLY A 65 4.83 -23.12 -9.92
CA GLY A 65 4.79 -23.84 -8.65
C GLY A 65 6.15 -24.04 -7.96
N GLU A 66 7.24 -23.57 -8.58
CA GLU A 66 8.58 -23.65 -7.98
C GLU A 66 8.71 -22.66 -6.82
N LYS A 67 9.13 -23.16 -5.66
CA LYS A 67 9.34 -22.33 -4.46
C LYS A 67 10.60 -21.49 -4.58
N VAL A 68 10.54 -20.25 -4.12
CA VAL A 68 11.67 -19.32 -4.10
C VAL A 68 11.64 -18.43 -2.85
N THR A 69 12.82 -18.07 -2.35
CA THR A 69 13.02 -17.23 -1.17
C THR A 69 14.08 -16.16 -1.46
N LEU A 70 14.19 -15.14 -0.61
CA LEU A 70 15.27 -14.14 -0.76
C LEU A 70 16.67 -14.72 -0.57
N GLU A 71 16.81 -15.85 0.11
CA GLU A 71 18.10 -16.52 0.29
C GLU A 71 18.62 -17.13 -1.03
N ASN A 72 17.73 -17.53 -1.94
CA ASN A 72 18.10 -18.06 -3.26
C ASN A 72 18.85 -17.03 -4.13
N PHE A 73 18.77 -15.74 -3.80
CA PHE A 73 19.45 -14.66 -4.52
C PHE A 73 20.77 -14.21 -3.87
N ARG A 74 21.24 -14.86 -2.80
CA ARG A 74 22.56 -14.56 -2.24
C ARG A 74 23.65 -14.72 -3.29
N GLY A 75 24.63 -13.81 -3.28
CA GLY A 75 25.65 -13.69 -4.33
C GLY A 75 25.22 -12.87 -5.54
N LYS A 76 23.92 -12.54 -5.67
CA LYS A 76 23.37 -11.69 -6.74
C LYS A 76 22.77 -10.42 -6.14
N THR A 77 22.77 -9.34 -6.90
CA THR A 77 21.97 -8.15 -6.59
C THR A 77 20.55 -8.40 -7.08
N LEU A 78 19.56 -8.22 -6.20
CA LEU A 78 18.15 -8.44 -6.49
C LEU A 78 17.41 -7.11 -6.49
N VAL A 79 16.74 -6.80 -7.60
CA VAL A 79 15.65 -5.83 -7.64
C VAL A 79 14.35 -6.59 -7.39
N LEU A 80 13.72 -6.34 -6.24
CA LEU A 80 12.46 -6.95 -5.84
C LEU A 80 11.35 -5.91 -5.92
N TYR A 81 10.33 -6.17 -6.73
CA TYR A 81 9.17 -5.29 -6.86
C TYR A 81 7.91 -5.95 -6.30
N ILE A 82 7.37 -5.42 -5.21
CA ILE A 82 6.15 -5.88 -4.56
C ILE A 82 4.95 -5.16 -5.17
N TRP A 83 3.96 -5.92 -5.64
CA TRP A 83 2.86 -5.34 -6.43
C TRP A 83 1.55 -6.13 -6.34
N SER A 84 0.49 -5.56 -6.92
CA SER A 84 -0.77 -6.25 -7.21
C SER A 84 -1.38 -5.79 -8.55
N THR A 85 -2.26 -6.58 -9.15
CA THR A 85 -2.86 -6.24 -10.46
C THR A 85 -3.95 -5.17 -10.36
N TRP A 86 -4.54 -5.00 -9.17
CA TRP A 86 -5.71 -4.14 -8.93
C TRP A 86 -5.40 -2.79 -8.29
N ASN A 87 -4.17 -2.58 -7.79
CA ASN A 87 -3.73 -1.28 -7.26
C ASN A 87 -3.21 -0.43 -8.44
N PRO A 88 -3.85 0.70 -8.83
CA PRO A 88 -3.56 1.36 -10.11
C PRO A 88 -2.09 1.80 -10.33
N PRO A 89 -1.34 2.28 -9.30
CA PRO A 89 0.09 2.53 -9.44
C PRO A 89 0.93 1.28 -9.75
N SER A 90 0.53 0.10 -9.28
CA SER A 90 1.31 -1.13 -9.40
C SER A 90 1.52 -1.59 -10.86
N PRO A 91 0.48 -1.75 -11.70
CA PRO A 91 0.68 -2.07 -13.12
C PRO A 91 1.52 -1.06 -13.90
N ARG A 92 1.63 0.20 -13.45
CA ARG A 92 2.49 1.20 -14.11
C ARG A 92 3.96 0.91 -13.82
N GLY A 93 4.30 0.62 -12.57
CA GLY A 93 5.67 0.27 -12.20
C GLY A 93 6.19 -0.99 -12.88
N ILE A 94 5.30 -1.96 -13.20
CA ILE A 94 5.70 -3.15 -13.96
C ILE A 94 6.33 -2.80 -15.32
N TRP A 95 5.94 -1.72 -16.00
CA TRP A 95 6.58 -1.33 -17.26
C TRP A 95 8.06 -0.99 -17.07
N PHE A 96 8.37 -0.23 -16.02
CA PHE A 96 9.73 0.11 -15.67
C PHE A 96 10.53 -1.14 -15.29
N ILE A 97 9.97 -1.99 -14.43
CA ILE A 97 10.63 -3.22 -13.97
C ILE A 97 10.84 -4.22 -15.12
N ASN A 98 9.88 -4.33 -16.05
CA ASN A 98 10.03 -5.17 -17.23
C ASN A 98 11.12 -4.64 -18.16
N ARG A 99 11.15 -3.33 -18.43
CA ARG A 99 12.24 -2.72 -19.21
C ARG A 99 13.60 -2.97 -18.56
N LEU A 100 13.70 -2.78 -17.24
CA LEU A 100 14.94 -3.07 -16.50
C LEU A 100 15.36 -4.55 -16.64
N HIS A 101 14.39 -5.47 -16.64
CA HIS A 101 14.67 -6.88 -16.87
C HIS A 101 15.18 -7.16 -18.30
N GLU A 102 14.53 -6.60 -19.31
CA GLU A 102 14.89 -6.78 -20.73
C GLU A 102 16.25 -6.16 -21.09
N GLU A 103 16.55 -4.99 -20.52
CA GLU A 103 17.81 -4.26 -20.74
C GLU A 103 18.94 -4.72 -19.79
N ASN A 104 18.68 -5.68 -18.90
CA ASN A 104 19.68 -6.15 -17.95
C ASN A 104 20.76 -7.01 -18.64
N GLU A 105 21.96 -6.45 -18.75
CA GLU A 105 23.15 -7.16 -19.24
C GLU A 105 24.08 -7.65 -18.12
N HIS A 106 23.80 -7.28 -16.86
CA HIS A 106 24.71 -7.58 -15.75
C HIS A 106 24.48 -9.01 -15.22
N PRO A 107 25.50 -9.89 -15.21
CA PRO A 107 25.33 -11.32 -14.88
C PRO A 107 24.88 -11.60 -13.45
N ASP A 108 25.14 -10.65 -12.54
CA ASP A 108 24.76 -10.75 -11.14
C ASP A 108 23.51 -9.96 -10.77
N LEU A 109 22.86 -9.27 -11.71
CA LEU A 109 21.58 -8.61 -11.45
C LEU A 109 20.43 -9.57 -11.72
N VAL A 110 19.49 -9.64 -10.77
CA VAL A 110 18.21 -10.33 -10.92
C VAL A 110 17.10 -9.31 -10.70
N VAL A 111 16.07 -9.38 -11.55
CA VAL A 111 14.85 -8.59 -11.43
C VAL A 111 13.69 -9.55 -11.20
N LEU A 112 12.94 -9.35 -10.11
CA LEU A 112 11.80 -10.18 -9.74
C LEU A 112 10.62 -9.30 -9.33
N ALA A 113 9.46 -9.51 -9.95
CA ALA A 113 8.21 -8.91 -9.50
C ALA A 113 7.43 -9.92 -8.64
N ALA A 114 7.30 -9.65 -7.34
CA ALA A 114 6.57 -10.49 -6.41
C ALA A 114 5.16 -9.93 -6.17
N ASN A 115 4.15 -10.65 -6.63
CA ASN A 115 2.76 -10.30 -6.39
C ASN A 115 2.35 -10.73 -4.97
N MET A 116 1.63 -9.89 -4.24
CA MET A 116 1.24 -10.19 -2.85
C MET A 116 0.26 -11.37 -2.69
N GLY A 117 -0.31 -11.91 -3.77
CA GLY A 117 -1.27 -13.03 -3.73
C GLY A 117 -2.65 -12.67 -3.18
N PHE A 118 -2.84 -11.48 -2.62
CA PHE A 118 -4.15 -11.02 -2.15
C PHE A 118 -5.03 -10.57 -3.31
N ARG A 119 -6.12 -11.33 -3.55
CA ARG A 119 -7.12 -11.09 -4.62
C ARG A 119 -6.58 -11.23 -6.05
N ASP A 120 -5.34 -11.68 -6.20
CA ASP A 120 -4.70 -11.99 -7.47
C ASP A 120 -4.45 -13.50 -7.55
N HIS A 121 -5.18 -14.16 -8.44
CA HIS A 121 -4.93 -15.57 -8.77
C HIS A 121 -3.88 -15.68 -9.88
N PRO A 122 -3.11 -16.78 -9.95
CA PRO A 122 -2.10 -16.99 -11.01
C PRO A 122 -2.63 -16.70 -12.43
N GLU A 123 -3.86 -17.11 -12.75
CA GLU A 123 -4.45 -16.91 -14.07
C GLU A 123 -4.72 -15.42 -14.40
N VAL A 124 -4.96 -14.59 -13.38
CA VAL A 124 -5.13 -13.14 -13.54
C VAL A 124 -3.78 -12.50 -13.84
N ILE A 125 -2.74 -12.90 -13.10
CA ILE A 125 -1.37 -12.42 -13.26
C ILE A 125 -0.86 -12.81 -14.65
N GLU A 126 -0.93 -14.09 -15.02
CA GLU A 126 -0.50 -14.56 -16.33
C GLU A 126 -1.22 -13.84 -17.48
N ARG A 127 -2.53 -13.63 -17.34
CA ARG A 127 -3.31 -12.90 -18.35
C ARG A 127 -2.87 -11.45 -18.45
N PHE A 128 -2.52 -10.83 -17.34
CA PHE A 128 -1.96 -9.47 -17.32
C PHE A 128 -0.63 -9.42 -18.07
N LEU A 129 0.30 -10.34 -17.78
CA LEU A 129 1.61 -10.43 -18.43
C LEU A 129 1.48 -10.67 -19.94
N ARG A 130 0.69 -11.67 -20.35
CA ARG A 130 0.48 -12.02 -21.76
C ARG A 130 -0.13 -10.88 -22.57
N ARG A 131 -1.11 -10.14 -22.03
CA ARG A 131 -1.75 -9.02 -22.74
C ARG A 131 -0.80 -7.85 -22.98
N ARG A 132 0.27 -7.76 -22.21
CA ARG A 132 1.23 -6.65 -22.24
C ARG A 132 2.59 -7.07 -22.80
N ASN A 133 2.75 -8.33 -23.17
CA ASN A 133 4.03 -8.92 -23.60
C ASN A 133 5.15 -8.69 -22.58
N PHE A 134 4.84 -8.85 -21.30
CA PHE A 134 5.85 -8.78 -20.25
C PHE A 134 6.50 -10.14 -20.06
N GLU A 135 7.83 -10.15 -20.01
CA GLU A 135 8.67 -11.34 -19.88
C GLU A 135 9.36 -11.44 -18.52
N LEU A 136 9.26 -10.39 -17.69
CA LEU A 136 9.86 -10.39 -16.35
C LEU A 136 9.41 -11.59 -15.50
N PRO A 137 10.31 -12.18 -14.71
CA PRO A 137 9.96 -13.22 -13.75
C PRO A 137 8.96 -12.70 -12.72
N VAL A 138 7.91 -13.51 -12.47
CA VAL A 138 6.90 -13.22 -11.44
C VAL A 138 6.74 -14.38 -10.48
N ALA A 139 6.72 -14.04 -9.19
CA ALA A 139 6.39 -14.97 -8.11
C ALA A 139 5.20 -14.44 -7.29
N LEU A 140 4.53 -15.31 -6.55
CA LEU A 140 3.47 -14.99 -5.60
C LEU A 140 4.03 -15.15 -4.19
N CYS A 141 3.85 -14.13 -3.35
CA CYS A 141 4.13 -14.27 -1.92
C CYS A 141 3.16 -15.27 -1.28
N THR A 142 3.69 -16.20 -0.48
CA THR A 142 2.89 -17.24 0.19
C THR A 142 2.47 -16.84 1.61
N GLY A 143 3.07 -15.77 2.16
CA GLY A 143 2.80 -15.23 3.49
C GLY A 143 2.42 -13.74 3.48
N ASP A 144 2.49 -13.12 4.66
CA ASP A 144 2.22 -11.69 4.83
C ASP A 144 3.47 -10.86 4.48
N ALA A 145 3.68 -10.67 3.17
CA ALA A 145 4.78 -9.89 2.64
C ALA A 145 4.81 -8.45 3.16
N MET A 146 3.64 -7.87 3.46
CA MET A 146 3.53 -6.49 3.92
C MET A 146 4.16 -6.33 5.29
N THR A 147 3.80 -7.21 6.22
CA THR A 147 4.38 -7.25 7.56
C THR A 147 5.86 -7.63 7.52
N GLN A 148 6.21 -8.66 6.73
CA GLN A 148 7.60 -9.14 6.64
C GLN A 148 8.54 -8.05 6.13
N LEU A 149 8.16 -7.35 5.06
CA LEU A 149 8.96 -6.28 4.44
C LEU A 149 8.73 -4.91 5.09
N ASN A 150 7.95 -4.85 6.17
CA ASN A 150 7.57 -3.62 6.85
C ASN A 150 7.05 -2.52 5.91
N ILE A 151 6.21 -2.89 4.95
CA ILE A 151 5.54 -1.96 4.02
C ILE A 151 4.05 -1.86 4.34
N ARG A 152 3.47 -0.68 4.12
CA ARG A 152 2.03 -0.45 4.39
C ARG A 152 1.18 -0.33 3.14
N THR A 153 1.81 -0.08 2.00
CA THR A 153 1.14 -0.01 0.70
C THR A 153 1.97 -0.69 -0.37
N VAL A 154 1.27 -1.12 -1.43
CA VAL A 154 1.89 -1.40 -2.72
C VAL A 154 1.65 -0.27 -3.71
N PRO A 155 2.53 -0.12 -4.70
CA PRO A 155 3.74 -0.92 -4.90
C PRO A 155 4.90 -0.50 -3.99
N ALA A 156 5.86 -1.40 -3.83
CA ALA A 156 7.14 -1.15 -3.19
C ALA A 156 8.28 -1.75 -4.01
N VAL A 157 9.42 -1.08 -4.07
CA VAL A 157 10.62 -1.57 -4.76
C VAL A 157 11.79 -1.63 -3.79
N PHE A 158 12.60 -2.68 -3.90
CA PHE A 158 13.79 -2.89 -3.10
C PHE A 158 14.98 -3.17 -4.01
N ILE A 159 16.15 -2.67 -3.64
CA ILE A 159 17.43 -3.19 -4.13
C ILE A 159 18.11 -3.90 -2.98
N ILE A 160 18.37 -5.19 -3.14
CA ILE A 160 19.01 -6.06 -2.15
C ILE A 160 20.35 -6.49 -2.73
N ASP A 161 21.43 -6.24 -2.01
CA ASP A 161 22.78 -6.56 -2.49
C ASP A 161 23.11 -8.06 -2.40
N LYS A 162 24.29 -8.43 -2.90
CA LYS A 162 24.82 -9.81 -2.90
C LYS A 162 24.91 -10.44 -1.50
N LYS A 163 24.96 -9.64 -0.43
CA LYS A 163 25.02 -10.10 0.97
C LYS A 163 23.64 -10.17 1.61
N GLY A 164 22.60 -9.74 0.91
CA GLY A 164 21.25 -9.67 1.43
C GLY A 164 20.89 -8.37 2.13
N LEU A 165 21.74 -7.35 2.07
CA LEU A 165 21.45 -6.06 2.68
C LEU A 165 20.54 -5.24 1.77
N VAL A 166 19.49 -4.64 2.33
CA VAL A 166 18.63 -3.71 1.59
C VAL A 166 19.40 -2.40 1.42
N GLN A 167 19.69 -2.04 0.18
CA GLN A 167 20.40 -0.82 -0.19
C GLN A 167 19.44 0.31 -0.60
N TYR A 168 18.23 -0.06 -1.02
CA TYR A 168 17.19 0.88 -1.43
C TYR A 168 15.82 0.31 -1.10
N GLN A 169 14.91 1.18 -0.67
CA GLN A 169 13.49 0.92 -0.50
C GLN A 169 12.73 2.18 -0.91
N ASP A 170 11.70 2.02 -1.74
CA ASP A 170 10.76 3.08 -2.06
C ASP A 170 9.34 2.50 -2.17
N THR A 171 8.35 3.27 -1.70
CA THR A 171 6.94 2.91 -1.72
C THR A 171 6.15 3.94 -2.51
N GLY A 172 5.35 3.48 -3.47
CA GLY A 172 4.60 4.34 -4.38
C GLY A 172 5.22 4.40 -5.78
N LEU A 173 5.35 5.59 -6.36
CA LEU A 173 5.91 5.72 -7.71
C LEU A 173 7.43 5.69 -7.64
N ILE A 174 8.04 4.73 -8.34
CA ILE A 174 9.50 4.56 -8.38
C ILE A 174 10.16 5.85 -8.87
N ASN A 175 11.04 6.43 -8.05
CA ASN A 175 11.93 7.48 -8.51
C ASN A 175 13.04 6.88 -9.40
N GLU A 176 12.75 6.70 -10.70
CA GLU A 176 13.64 6.01 -11.65
C GLU A 176 15.08 6.55 -11.66
N LYS A 177 15.25 7.87 -11.47
CA LYS A 177 16.58 8.52 -11.46
C LYS A 177 17.40 8.10 -10.24
N GLU A 178 16.79 8.16 -9.07
CA GLU A 178 17.47 7.78 -7.82
C GLU A 178 17.71 6.28 -7.75
N PHE A 179 16.69 5.49 -8.11
CA PHE A 179 16.78 4.05 -8.24
C PHE A 179 17.92 3.64 -9.18
N GLY A 180 17.97 4.23 -10.38
CA GLY A 180 18.98 3.91 -11.39
C GLY A 180 20.39 4.24 -10.92
N ARG A 181 20.58 5.41 -10.30
CA ARG A 181 21.86 5.79 -9.69
C ARG A 181 22.31 4.77 -8.64
N ILE A 182 21.47 4.44 -7.67
CA ILE A 182 21.83 3.51 -6.59
C ILE A 182 22.11 2.11 -7.15
N LEU A 183 21.30 1.64 -8.11
CA LEU A 183 21.51 0.35 -8.75
C LEU A 183 22.86 0.30 -9.47
N GLU A 184 23.18 1.32 -10.26
CA GLU A 184 24.47 1.43 -10.96
C GLU A 184 25.65 1.46 -9.98
N GLU A 185 25.51 2.19 -8.86
CA GLU A 185 26.52 2.25 -7.81
C GLU A 185 26.81 0.89 -7.17
N ILE A 186 25.78 0.06 -6.99
CA ILE A 186 25.90 -1.28 -6.43
C ILE A 186 26.51 -2.26 -7.44
N LEU A 187 26.16 -2.13 -8.71
CA LEU A 187 26.61 -3.05 -9.76
C LEU A 187 28.04 -2.75 -10.22
N TYR A 188 28.45 -1.49 -10.24
CA TYR A 188 29.75 -1.04 -10.75
C TYR A 188 30.53 -0.20 -9.73
N PRO A 189 30.84 -0.73 -8.53
CA PRO A 189 31.46 0.04 -7.45
C PRO A 189 32.86 0.58 -7.81
N GLU A 190 33.57 -0.07 -8.74
CA GLU A 190 34.93 0.34 -9.16
C GLU A 190 34.94 1.67 -9.93
N GLN A 191 33.88 1.98 -10.68
CA GLN A 191 33.82 3.18 -11.53
C GLN A 191 33.73 4.48 -10.72
N GLN A 192 33.44 4.40 -9.42
CA GLN A 192 33.34 5.54 -8.51
C GLN A 192 34.69 6.04 -8.00
N THR A 193 35.77 5.25 -8.14
CA THR A 193 37.08 5.60 -7.56
C THR A 193 37.92 6.53 -8.43
N THR A 194 37.47 6.85 -9.65
CA THR A 194 38.26 7.57 -10.66
C THR A 194 38.08 9.11 -10.64
N GLY A 195 37.43 9.67 -9.62
CA GLY A 195 37.05 11.09 -9.56
C GLY A 195 37.63 11.87 -8.38
N THR A 196 38.89 11.66 -8.02
CA THR A 196 39.62 12.48 -7.02
C THR A 196 40.88 13.08 -7.61
#